data_AF-A0AAV6DEJ9-F1
#
_entry.id   AF-A0AAV6DEJ9-F1
#
_cell.length_a   1.000
_cell.length_b   1.000
_cell.length_c   1.000
_cell.angle_alpha   90.00
_cell.angle_beta   90.00
_cell.angle_gamma   90.00
#
_symmetry.space_group_name_H-M   'P 1'
#
loop_
_entity.id
_entity.type
_entity.pdbx_description
1 polymer ?
#
loop_
_entity_poly.entity_id
_entity_poly.type
_entity_poly.pdbx_seq_one_letter_code
_entity_poly.pdbx_strand_id
1 'polypeptide(L)'
;MLSAIVSSLHVLALAIGLPAVLLRGRALKGPLDADGIRRVLAADNVWGIAALLWIVTGLLRAFGGLEKGTDFYLHSPLFWVKMALFLLVLLLEIRPMTTFIRWRIRRGRGEPVDVAPARALYTVNHIELAILVVMVFVASMMARGVGY
;
A
#
# COMPACT_ATOMS: atom_id res chain seq x y z
N MET A 1 7.45 -25.55 -2.95
CA MET A 1 6.13 -25.06 -3.45
C MET A 1 5.62 -23.87 -2.64
N LEU A 2 5.56 -23.93 -1.30
CA LEU A 2 5.06 -22.84 -0.46
C LEU A 2 5.80 -21.49 -0.68
N SER A 3 7.14 -21.51 -0.73
CA SER A 3 7.96 -20.32 -1.01
C SER A 3 7.57 -19.62 -2.32
N ALA A 4 7.36 -20.38 -3.40
CA ALA A 4 6.93 -19.85 -4.69
C ALA A 4 5.53 -19.23 -4.63
N ILE A 5 4.59 -19.85 -3.90
CA ILE A 5 3.23 -19.32 -3.72
C ILE A 5 3.29 -17.98 -2.98
N VAL A 6 4.02 -17.92 -1.86
CA VAL A 6 4.15 -16.70 -1.06
C VAL A 6 4.83 -15.58 -1.86
N SER A 7 5.87 -15.90 -2.63
CA SER A 7 6.52 -14.94 -3.51
C SER A 7 5.56 -14.42 -4.60
N SER A 8 4.83 -15.31 -5.28
CA SER A 8 3.84 -14.92 -6.30
C SER A 8 2.74 -14.04 -5.73
N LEU A 9 2.24 -14.37 -4.53
CA LEU A 9 1.26 -13.56 -3.81
C LEU A 9 1.85 -12.18 -3.45
N HIS A 10 3.10 -12.11 -2.99
CA HIS A 10 3.75 -10.84 -2.70
C HIS A 10 3.89 -9.94 -3.93
N VAL A 11 4.18 -10.53 -5.10
CA VAL A 11 4.22 -9.80 -6.39
C VAL A 11 2.81 -9.41 -6.84
N LEU A 12 1.81 -10.27 -6.62
CA LEU A 12 0.41 -9.97 -6.92
C LEU A 12 -0.10 -8.78 -6.11
N ALA A 13 0.31 -8.62 -4.85
CA ALA A 13 0.00 -7.43 -4.06
C ALA A 13 0.49 -6.14 -4.74
N LEU A 14 1.65 -6.14 -5.40
CA LEU A 14 2.10 -4.99 -6.20
C LEU A 14 1.19 -4.75 -7.41
N ALA A 15 0.88 -5.82 -8.14
CA ALA A 15 0.04 -5.76 -9.34
C ALA A 15 -1.39 -5.28 -9.05
N ILE A 16 -1.90 -5.49 -7.83
CA ILE A 16 -3.20 -5.01 -7.37
C ILE A 16 -3.09 -3.62 -6.71
N GLY A 17 -2.08 -3.42 -5.88
CA GLY A 17 -1.95 -2.23 -5.03
C GLY A 17 -1.64 -0.95 -5.81
N LEU A 18 -0.68 -1.00 -6.74
CA LEU A 18 -0.33 0.16 -7.57
C LEU A 18 -1.53 0.74 -8.35
N PRO A 19 -2.29 -0.07 -9.14
CA PRO A 19 -3.45 0.46 -9.83
C PRO A 19 -4.55 0.91 -8.86
N ALA A 20 -4.72 0.28 -7.70
CA ALA A 20 -5.68 0.72 -6.70
C ALA A 20 -5.38 2.13 -6.17
N VAL A 21 -4.13 2.42 -5.80
CA VAL A 21 -3.70 3.75 -5.33
C VAL A 21 -3.81 4.79 -6.46
N LEU A 22 -3.47 4.42 -7.70
CA LEU A 22 -3.65 5.28 -8.86
C LEU A 22 -5.13 5.64 -9.10
N LEU A 23 -6.02 4.65 -9.04
CA LEU A 23 -7.46 4.85 -9.21
C LEU A 23 -8.06 5.65 -8.05
N ARG A 24 -7.62 5.42 -6.82
CA ARG A 24 -7.99 6.21 -5.63
C ARG A 24 -7.61 7.68 -5.81
N GLY A 25 -6.37 7.95 -6.25
CA GLY A 25 -5.90 9.29 -6.56
C GLY A 25 -6.69 9.96 -7.69
N ARG A 26 -7.02 9.23 -8.75
CA ARG A 26 -7.87 9.76 -9.84
C ARG A 26 -9.29 10.08 -9.36
N ALA A 27 -9.89 9.22 -8.55
CA ALA A 27 -11.21 9.45 -7.99
C ALA A 27 -11.23 10.64 -7.01
N LEU A 28 -10.16 10.81 -6.21
CA LEU A 28 -10.01 11.98 -5.31
C LEU A 28 -9.86 13.31 -6.05
N LYS A 29 -9.32 13.29 -7.29
CA LYS A 29 -9.19 14.47 -8.15
C LYS A 29 -10.49 14.81 -8.90
N GLY A 30 -11.34 13.81 -9.13
CA GLY A 30 -12.60 13.96 -9.86
C GLY A 30 -13.72 14.58 -9.01
N PRO A 31 -14.95 14.64 -9.55
CA PRO A 31 -16.13 15.03 -8.79
C PRO A 31 -16.34 14.10 -7.59
N LEU A 32 -16.60 14.67 -6.41
CA LEU A 32 -16.84 13.93 -5.18
C LEU A 32 -18.33 13.91 -4.83
N ASP A 33 -19.15 13.59 -5.83
CA ASP A 33 -20.56 13.26 -5.66
C ASP A 33 -20.72 11.82 -5.14
N ALA A 34 -21.96 11.32 -5.08
CA ALA A 34 -22.25 10.00 -4.53
C ALA A 34 -21.49 8.87 -5.25
N ASP A 35 -21.30 8.96 -6.56
CA ASP A 35 -20.58 7.96 -7.35
C ASP A 35 -19.06 8.16 -7.30
N GLY A 36 -18.59 9.40 -7.25
CA GLY A 36 -17.19 9.75 -6.99
C GLY A 36 -16.70 9.16 -5.66
N ILE A 37 -17.45 9.37 -4.58
CA ILE A 37 -17.15 8.80 -3.26
C ILE A 37 -17.13 7.27 -3.31
N ARG A 38 -18.09 6.63 -4.00
CA ARG A 38 -18.09 5.16 -4.19
C ARG A 38 -16.82 4.68 -4.86
N ARG A 39 -16.34 5.37 -5.91
CA ARG A 39 -15.09 5.03 -6.62
C ARG A 39 -13.86 5.17 -5.71
N VAL A 40 -13.76 6.24 -4.92
CA VAL A 40 -12.68 6.41 -3.94
C VAL A 40 -12.66 5.24 -2.96
N LEU A 41 -13.80 4.91 -2.36
CA LEU A 41 -13.91 3.86 -1.35
C LEU A 41 -13.68 2.45 -1.94
N ALA A 42 -14.11 2.21 -3.17
CA ALA A 42 -13.86 0.94 -3.85
C ALA A 42 -12.35 0.76 -4.13
N ALA A 43 -11.68 1.78 -4.66
CA ALA A 43 -10.24 1.74 -4.87
C ALA A 43 -9.47 1.58 -3.55
N ASP A 44 -9.92 2.25 -2.49
CA ASP A 44 -9.36 2.13 -1.13
C ASP A 44 -9.52 0.71 -0.56
N ASN A 45 -10.65 0.03 -0.80
CA ASN A 45 -10.81 -1.36 -0.39
C ASN A 45 -9.80 -2.29 -1.08
N VAL A 46 -9.61 -2.13 -2.39
CA VAL A 46 -8.66 -2.93 -3.18
C VAL A 46 -7.23 -2.66 -2.71
N TRP A 47 -6.91 -1.41 -2.41
CA TRP A 47 -5.64 -1.03 -1.80
C TRP A 47 -5.43 -1.70 -0.43
N GLY A 48 -6.44 -1.68 0.44
CA GLY A 48 -6.38 -2.36 1.74
C GLY A 48 -6.14 -3.87 1.63
N ILE A 49 -6.75 -4.53 0.65
CA ILE A 49 -6.49 -5.95 0.34
C ILE A 49 -5.03 -6.15 -0.08
N ALA A 50 -4.52 -5.33 -1.00
CA ALA A 50 -3.12 -5.39 -1.43
C ALA A 50 -2.14 -5.17 -0.27
N ALA A 51 -2.41 -4.19 0.59
CA ALA A 51 -1.59 -3.89 1.77
C ALA A 51 -1.55 -5.08 2.74
N LEU A 52 -2.71 -5.67 3.06
CA LEU A 52 -2.78 -6.87 3.89
C LEU A 52 -1.96 -8.02 3.28
N LEU A 53 -2.12 -8.25 1.98
CA LEU A 53 -1.44 -9.30 1.25
C LEU A 53 0.09 -9.10 1.27
N TRP A 54 0.57 -7.85 1.13
CA TRP A 54 1.98 -7.50 1.31
C TRP A 54 2.50 -7.70 2.72
N ILE A 55 1.75 -7.31 3.75
CA ILE A 55 2.14 -7.50 5.15
C ILE A 55 2.32 -9.00 5.43
N VAL A 56 1.29 -9.79 5.16
CA VAL A 56 1.29 -11.23 5.47
C VAL A 56 2.40 -11.94 4.71
N THR A 57 2.47 -11.75 3.40
CA THR A 57 3.51 -12.41 2.59
C THR A 57 4.91 -11.89 2.89
N GLY A 58 5.08 -10.60 3.16
CA GLY A 58 6.36 -10.01 3.53
C GLY A 58 6.92 -10.57 4.84
N LEU A 59 6.08 -10.70 5.86
CA LEU A 59 6.45 -11.32 7.14
C LEU A 59 6.81 -12.79 6.97
N LEU A 60 6.01 -13.55 6.19
CA LEU A 60 6.33 -14.95 5.89
C LEU A 60 7.66 -15.12 5.13
N ARG A 61 8.01 -14.18 4.25
CA ARG A 61 9.30 -14.21 3.53
C ARG A 61 10.48 -13.85 4.43
N ALA A 62 10.32 -12.85 5.29
CA ALA A 62 11.39 -12.40 6.19
C ALA A 62 11.63 -13.37 7.37
N PHE A 63 10.57 -13.96 7.93
CA PHE A 63 10.62 -14.71 9.18
C PHE A 63 10.14 -16.17 9.08
N GLY A 64 9.48 -16.56 7.99
CA GLY A 64 8.91 -17.91 7.84
C GLY A 64 9.89 -18.97 7.34
N GLY A 65 11.19 -18.67 7.24
CA GLY A 65 12.22 -19.62 6.79
C GLY A 65 12.06 -20.10 5.33
N LEU A 66 11.29 -19.38 4.50
CA LEU A 66 10.91 -19.80 3.15
C LEU A 66 11.95 -19.47 2.07
N GLU A 67 12.91 -18.59 2.34
CA GLU A 67 13.85 -18.05 1.34
C GLU A 67 15.30 -18.05 1.86
N LYS A 68 16.07 -16.96 1.62
CA LYS A 68 17.50 -16.80 1.94
C LYS A 68 17.85 -16.81 3.44
N GLY A 69 16.90 -17.21 4.31
CA GLY A 69 17.00 -17.12 5.76
C GLY A 69 16.81 -15.69 6.26
N THR A 70 16.30 -15.55 7.49
CA THR A 70 16.11 -14.24 8.15
C THR A 70 17.41 -13.46 8.28
N ASP A 71 18.52 -14.16 8.45
CA ASP A 71 19.85 -13.57 8.66
C ASP A 71 20.35 -12.76 7.45
N PHE A 72 20.06 -13.23 6.23
CA PHE A 72 20.36 -12.48 4.99
C PHE A 72 19.60 -11.15 4.92
N TYR A 73 18.35 -11.13 5.37
CA TYR A 73 17.55 -9.91 5.36
C TYR A 73 18.05 -8.90 6.40
N LEU A 74 18.37 -9.35 7.61
CA LEU A 74 18.80 -8.48 8.71
C LEU A 74 20.15 -7.80 8.45
N HIS A 75 21.05 -8.44 7.70
CA HIS A 75 22.35 -7.86 7.35
C HIS A 75 22.32 -6.94 6.13
N SER A 76 21.24 -6.92 5.34
CA SER A 76 21.15 -6.07 4.16
C SER A 76 20.71 -4.63 4.53
N PRO A 77 21.52 -3.59 4.25
CA PRO A 77 21.10 -2.20 4.44
C PRO A 77 19.85 -1.84 3.62
N LEU A 78 19.74 -2.39 2.41
CA LEU A 78 18.57 -2.17 1.54
C LEU A 78 17.29 -2.80 2.09
N PHE A 79 17.39 -3.88 2.88
CA PHE A 79 16.23 -4.40 3.60
C PHE A 79 15.72 -3.37 4.60
N TRP A 80 16.59 -2.75 5.40
CA TRP A 80 16.22 -1.71 6.35
C TRP A 80 15.65 -0.46 5.66
N VAL A 81 16.23 -0.03 4.54
CA VAL A 81 15.66 1.04 3.71
C VAL A 81 14.24 0.69 3.26
N LYS A 82 14.03 -0.54 2.74
CA LYS A 82 12.71 -1.02 2.33
C LYS A 82 11.73 -1.02 3.51
N MET A 83 12.15 -1.44 4.70
CA MET A 83 11.31 -1.47 5.90
C MET A 83 10.97 -0.06 6.38
N ALA A 84 11.91 0.89 6.34
CA ALA A 84 11.65 2.28 6.67
C ALA A 84 10.64 2.93 5.71
N LEU A 85 10.80 2.71 4.40
CA LEU A 85 9.84 3.18 3.38
C LEU A 85 8.46 2.55 3.58
N PHE A 86 8.41 1.25 3.88
CA PHE A 86 7.16 0.55 4.15
C PHE A 86 6.45 1.12 5.39
N LEU A 87 7.18 1.34 6.49
CA LEU A 87 6.63 1.96 7.70
C LEU A 87 6.14 3.38 7.44
N LEU A 88 6.86 4.15 6.61
CA LEU A 88 6.44 5.49 6.20
C LEU A 88 5.11 5.45 5.44
N VAL A 89 4.91 4.51 4.52
CA VAL A 89 3.61 4.31 3.84
C VAL A 89 2.51 3.99 4.84
N LEU A 90 2.75 3.08 5.79
CA LEU A 90 1.75 2.76 6.82
C LEU A 90 1.38 3.97 7.68
N LEU A 91 2.35 4.81 8.03
CA LEU A 91 2.13 6.04 8.79
C LEU A 91 1.31 7.06 8.00
N LEU A 92 1.63 7.24 6.72
CA LEU A 92 0.88 8.12 5.82
C LEU A 92 -0.57 7.66 5.65
N GLU A 93 -0.79 6.34 5.56
CA GLU A 93 -2.11 5.72 5.37
C GLU A 93 -3.06 5.89 6.57
N ILE A 94 -2.56 6.21 7.76
CA ILE A 94 -3.43 6.45 8.94
C ILE A 94 -4.47 7.54 8.64
N ARG A 95 -4.06 8.61 7.96
CA ARG A 95 -4.95 9.74 7.67
C ARG A 95 -6.02 9.41 6.61
N PRO A 96 -5.69 8.84 5.44
CA PRO A 96 -6.68 8.32 4.51
C PRO A 96 -7.61 7.29 5.15
N MET A 97 -7.07 6.29 5.85
CA MET A 97 -7.85 5.20 6.43
C MET A 97 -8.90 5.70 7.42
N THR A 98 -8.51 6.56 8.38
CA THR A 98 -9.45 7.15 9.34
C THR A 98 -10.51 8.03 8.66
N THR A 99 -10.14 8.75 7.61
CA THR A 99 -11.07 9.63 6.87
C THR A 99 -12.08 8.81 6.05
N PHE A 100 -11.62 7.80 5.33
CA PHE A 100 -12.49 6.95 4.53
C PHE A 100 -13.39 6.06 5.38
N ILE A 101 -12.95 5.65 6.58
CA ILE A 101 -13.84 5.00 7.57
C ILE A 101 -14.99 5.95 7.95
N ARG A 102 -14.70 7.22 8.26
CA ARG A 102 -15.76 8.22 8.53
C ARG A 102 -16.69 8.41 7.34
N TRP A 103 -16.15 8.45 6.12
CA TRP A 103 -16.95 8.55 4.90
C TRP A 103 -17.88 7.35 4.72
N ARG A 104 -17.39 6.12 4.97
CA ARG A 104 -18.19 4.88 4.93
C ARG A 104 -19.34 4.94 5.95
N ILE A 105 -19.07 5.38 7.18
CA ILE A 105 -20.07 5.48 8.25
C ILE A 105 -21.16 6.48 7.89
N ARG A 106 -20.79 7.72 7.50
CA ARG A 106 -21.76 8.76 7.12
C ARG A 106 -22.62 8.35 5.93
N ARG A 107 -21.98 7.78 4.89
CA ARG A 107 -22.68 7.26 3.73
C ARG A 107 -23.68 6.15 4.11
N GLY A 108 -23.31 5.28 5.04
CA GLY A 108 -24.21 4.24 5.56
C GLY A 108 -25.42 4.80 6.32
N ARG A 109 -25.32 6.02 6.87
CA ARG A 109 -26.41 6.75 7.54
C ARG A 109 -27.21 7.67 6.60
N GLY A 110 -26.84 7.75 5.32
CA GLY A 110 -27.44 8.71 4.39
C GLY A 110 -27.03 10.17 4.65
N GLU A 111 -26.00 10.40 5.46
CA GLU A 111 -25.49 11.74 5.78
C GLU A 111 -24.53 12.25 4.69
N PRO A 112 -24.48 13.58 4.46
CA PRO A 112 -23.51 14.16 3.56
C PRO A 112 -22.07 13.93 4.06
N VAL A 113 -21.19 13.57 3.13
CA VAL A 113 -19.78 13.35 3.39
C VAL A 113 -19.04 14.68 3.28
N ASP A 114 -18.21 14.99 4.27
CA ASP A 114 -17.31 16.15 4.20
C ASP A 114 -16.11 15.82 3.30
N VAL A 115 -16.04 16.53 2.17
CA VAL A 115 -15.01 16.39 1.14
C VAL A 115 -13.90 17.43 1.26
N ALA A 116 -13.93 18.33 2.24
CA ALA A 116 -12.87 19.31 2.48
C ALA A 116 -11.45 18.70 2.56
N PRO A 117 -11.25 17.49 3.14
CA PRO A 117 -9.93 16.86 3.18
C PRO A 117 -9.39 16.36 1.83
N ALA A 118 -10.19 16.32 0.77
CA ALA A 118 -9.88 15.60 -0.46
C ALA A 118 -8.56 16.00 -1.10
N ARG A 119 -8.23 17.30 -1.15
CA ARG A 119 -6.96 17.78 -1.70
C ARG A 119 -5.74 17.28 -0.92
N ALA A 120 -5.86 17.23 0.41
CA ALA A 120 -4.80 16.71 1.26
C ALA A 120 -4.66 15.19 1.09
N LEU A 121 -5.78 14.46 1.02
CA LEU A 121 -5.79 13.01 0.74
C LEU A 121 -5.18 12.70 -0.63
N TYR A 122 -5.48 13.49 -1.65
CA TYR A 122 -4.89 13.37 -2.99
C TYR A 122 -3.36 13.51 -2.94
N THR A 123 -2.87 14.48 -2.16
CA THR A 123 -1.43 14.73 -2.00
C THR A 123 -0.74 13.56 -1.30
N VAL A 124 -1.32 13.09 -0.19
CA VAL A 124 -0.82 11.92 0.55
C VAL A 124 -0.78 10.68 -0.37
N ASN A 125 -1.85 10.44 -1.13
CA ASN A 125 -1.93 9.33 -2.08
C ASN A 125 -0.82 9.38 -3.15
N HIS A 126 -0.45 10.58 -3.63
CA HIS A 126 0.64 10.73 -4.61
C HIS A 126 2.02 10.49 -3.98
N ILE A 127 2.21 10.91 -2.73
CA ILE A 127 3.44 10.63 -1.97
C ILE A 127 3.57 9.13 -1.73
N GLU A 128 2.50 8.46 -1.29
CA GLU A 128 2.48 7.00 -1.11
C GLU A 128 2.82 6.28 -2.42
N LEU A 129 2.20 6.68 -3.53
CA LEU A 129 2.51 6.10 -4.84
C LEU A 129 3.99 6.25 -5.22
N ALA A 130 4.58 7.42 -5.00
CA ALA A 130 6.00 7.66 -5.27
C ALA A 130 6.89 6.78 -4.40
N ILE A 131 6.57 6.65 -3.10
CA ILE A 131 7.30 5.77 -2.17
C ILE A 131 7.20 4.31 -2.61
N LEU A 132 6.02 3.84 -3.02
CA LEU A 132 5.83 2.47 -3.51
C LEU A 132 6.70 2.19 -4.74
N VAL A 133 6.80 3.13 -5.67
CA VAL A 133 7.68 3.01 -6.83
C VAL A 133 9.14 2.90 -6.39
N VAL A 134 9.60 3.76 -5.47
CA VAL A 134 10.96 3.67 -4.89
C VAL A 134 11.20 2.32 -4.21
N MET A 135 10.22 1.79 -3.48
CA MET A 135 10.32 0.46 -2.85
C MET A 135 10.53 -0.66 -3.88
N VAL A 136 9.93 -0.57 -5.08
CA VAL A 136 10.19 -1.54 -6.16
C VAL A 136 11.66 -1.50 -6.59
N PHE A 137 12.24 -0.31 -6.77
CA PHE A 137 13.66 -0.18 -7.11
C PHE A 137 14.56 -0.73 -6.01
N VAL A 138 14.31 -0.37 -4.75
CA VAL A 138 15.05 -0.88 -3.59
C VAL A 138 15.00 -2.41 -3.52
N ALA A 139 13.79 -2.99 -3.66
CA ALA A 139 13.62 -4.44 -3.67
C ALA A 139 14.37 -5.12 -4.84
N SER A 140 14.38 -4.49 -6.01
CA SER A 140 15.07 -4.99 -7.19
C SER A 140 16.60 -4.95 -7.06
N MET A 141 17.14 -3.88 -6.47
CA MET A 141 18.57 -3.76 -6.15
C MET A 141 19.00 -4.78 -5.09
N MET A 142 18.21 -4.93 -4.03
CA MET A 142 18.44 -5.93 -2.98
C MET A 142 18.45 -7.36 -3.52
N ALA A 143 17.53 -7.69 -4.44
CA ALA A 143 17.48 -9.02 -5.07
C ALA A 143 18.75 -9.36 -5.87
N ARG A 144 19.43 -8.33 -6.39
CA ARG A 144 20.70 -8.44 -7.13
C ARG A 144 21.95 -8.31 -6.25
N GLY A 145 21.80 -8.21 -4.93
CA GLY A 145 22.93 -8.14 -4.00
C GLY A 145 23.64 -6.78 -3.97
N VAL A 146 23.02 -5.71 -4.46
CA VAL A 146 23.61 -4.36 -4.35
C VAL A 146 23.61 -3.95 -2.88
N GLY A 147 24.76 -3.46 -2.38
CA GLY A 147 24.91 -3.07 -0.97
C GLY A 147 25.07 -4.25 -0.02
N TYR A 148 25.51 -5.40 -0.54
CA TYR A 148 25.96 -6.57 0.20
C TYR A 148 27.45 -6.82 -0.07
#